data_AF-A0AA43U677-F1
#
_entry.id   AF-A0AA43U677-F1
#
_cell.length_a   1.000
_cell.length_b   1.000
_cell.length_c   1.000
_cell.angle_alpha   90.00
_cell.angle_beta   90.00
_cell.angle_gamma   90.00
#
_symmetry.space_group_name_H-M   'P 1'
#
loop_
_entity.id
_entity.type
_entity.pdbx_description
1 polymer ?
#
loop_
_entity_poly.entity_id
_entity_poly.type
_entity_poly.pdbx_seq_one_letter_code
_entity_poly.pdbx_strand_id
1 'polypeptide(L)'
;MTTTIQRETITDARIIELNGLRDKPCMNEFGGCYIVSKARVFDDGEVFEVERVTDVNVFATEGEAEKHVARMCRSYVDSVIKYVYTVRYHHVKF
;
A
#
# COMPACT_ATOMS: atom_id res chain seq x y z
N MET A 1 -25.77 9.04 -1.29
CA MET A 1 -24.87 9.46 -0.20
C MET A 1 -23.46 9.37 -0.73
N THR A 2 -22.63 10.40 -0.57
CA THR A 2 -21.25 10.37 -1.08
C THR A 2 -20.37 9.74 0.00
N THR A 3 -20.10 8.44 -0.11
CA THR A 3 -19.23 7.73 0.84
C THR A 3 -17.81 8.29 0.70
N THR A 4 -17.34 9.01 1.73
CA THR A 4 -15.97 9.53 1.75
C THR A 4 -15.04 8.39 2.16
N ILE A 5 -14.21 7.92 1.22
CA ILE A 5 -13.24 6.87 1.48
C ILE A 5 -12.19 7.38 2.47
N GLN A 6 -12.01 6.69 3.60
CA GLN A 6 -10.96 7.04 4.55
C GLN A 6 -9.59 6.69 3.95
N ARG A 7 -8.66 7.65 3.96
CA ARG A 7 -7.32 7.49 3.39
C ARG A 7 -6.23 7.85 4.40
N GLU A 8 -5.27 6.95 4.54
CA GLU A 8 -4.03 7.18 5.28
C GLU A 8 -2.85 7.01 4.33
N THR A 9 -2.10 8.09 4.12
CA THR A 9 -1.06 8.17 3.10
C THR A 9 0.30 8.37 3.76
N ILE A 10 1.31 7.65 3.29
CA ILE A 10 2.71 7.87 3.70
C ILE A 10 3.22 9.14 2.98
N THR A 11 3.76 10.07 3.75
CA THR A 11 4.30 11.35 3.23
C THR A 11 5.75 11.22 2.79
N ASP A 12 6.21 12.15 1.95
CA ASP A 12 7.62 12.21 1.51
C ASP A 12 8.59 12.28 2.70
N ALA A 13 8.30 13.13 3.70
CA ALA A 13 9.10 13.22 4.92
C ALA A 13 9.21 11.87 5.64
N ARG A 14 8.11 11.10 5.70
CA ARG A 14 8.11 9.77 6.31
C ARG A 14 8.89 8.76 5.46
N ILE A 15 8.86 8.86 4.13
CA ILE A 15 9.66 7.98 3.26
C ILE A 15 11.16 8.25 3.48
N ILE A 16 11.56 9.52 3.55
CA ILE A 16 12.95 9.93 3.81
C ILE A 16 13.41 9.38 5.17
N GLU A 17 12.59 9.57 6.21
CA GLU A 17 12.87 9.05 7.54
C GLU A 17 13.01 7.51 7.54
N LEU A 18 12.05 6.79 6.94
CA LEU A 18 12.10 5.33 6.84
C LEU A 18 13.34 4.85 6.09
N ASN A 19 13.76 5.56 5.05
CA ASN A 19 14.95 5.20 4.28
C ASN A 19 16.25 5.34 5.09
N GLY A 20 16.30 6.29 6.04
CA GLY A 20 17.42 6.44 6.96
C GLY A 20 17.38 5.47 8.15
N LEU A 21 16.21 4.97 8.53
CA LEU A 21 16.03 4.08 9.68
C LEU A 21 16.15 2.58 9.36
N ARG A 22 15.89 2.17 8.10
CA ARG A 22 15.84 0.76 7.72
C ARG A 22 17.22 0.25 7.28
N ASP A 23 17.52 -1.00 7.64
CA ASP A 23 18.73 -1.71 7.16
C ASP A 23 18.77 -1.85 5.64
N LYS A 24 17.58 -1.95 5.01
CA LYS A 24 17.42 -1.95 3.56
C LYS A 24 16.73 -0.66 3.11
N PRO A 25 17.27 0.02 2.08
CA PRO A 25 16.67 1.26 1.59
C PRO A 25 15.25 1.00 1.06
N CYS A 26 14.38 1.99 1.24
CA CYS A 26 13.05 2.02 0.64
C CYS A 26 12.91 3.02 -0.50
N MET A 27 14.00 3.72 -0.84
CA MET A 27 14.13 4.55 -2.04
C MET A 27 15.29 4.04 -2.90
N ASN A 28 15.16 4.17 -4.21
CA ASN A 28 16.27 3.97 -5.14
C ASN A 28 17.18 5.21 -5.20
N GLU A 29 18.30 5.09 -5.92
CA GLU A 29 19.30 6.15 -6.07
C GLU A 29 18.78 7.41 -6.79
N PHE A 30 17.65 7.32 -7.49
CA PHE A 30 16.99 8.42 -8.19
C PHE A 30 15.87 9.10 -7.38
N GLY A 31 15.70 8.73 -6.10
CA GLY A 31 14.61 9.26 -5.26
C GLY A 31 13.24 8.66 -5.56
N GLY A 32 13.18 7.56 -6.30
CA GLY A 32 11.97 6.79 -6.58
C GLY A 32 11.72 5.70 -5.55
N CYS A 33 10.45 5.35 -5.34
CA CYS A 33 10.04 4.25 -4.48
C CYS A 33 8.72 3.61 -4.94
N TYR A 34 8.42 2.45 -4.39
CA TYR A 34 7.19 1.71 -4.63
C TYR A 34 6.38 1.62 -3.36
N ILE A 35 5.23 2.29 -3.33
CA ILE A 35 4.32 2.33 -2.19
C ILE A 35 3.27 1.23 -2.36
N VAL A 36 3.10 0.40 -1.34
CA VAL A 36 2.03 -0.59 -1.25
C VAL A 36 0.88 0.00 -0.46
N SER A 37 -0.30 0.04 -1.07
CA SER A 37 -1.56 0.34 -0.37
C SER A 37 -2.36 -0.93 -0.13
N LYS A 38 -3.15 -0.90 0.93
CA LYS A 38 -4.18 -1.88 1.26
C LYS A 38 -5.54 -1.19 1.24
N ALA A 39 -6.44 -1.67 0.38
CA ALA A 39 -7.85 -1.33 0.42
C ALA A 39 -8.61 -2.40 1.22
N ARG A 40 -9.43 -1.96 2.17
CA ARG A 40 -10.47 -2.79 2.79
C ARG A 40 -11.75 -2.63 1.97
N VAL A 41 -12.28 -3.74 1.50
CA VAL A 41 -13.45 -3.80 0.63
C VAL A 41 -14.52 -4.66 1.30
N PHE A 42 -15.74 -4.15 1.37
CA PHE A 42 -16.92 -4.95 1.69
C PHE A 42 -17.52 -5.47 0.37
N ASP A 43 -17.75 -6.77 0.30
CA ASP A 43 -18.31 -7.46 -0.86
C ASP A 43 -19.11 -8.70 -0.39
N ASP A 44 -20.43 -8.56 -0.32
CA ASP A 44 -21.38 -9.63 0.03
C ASP A 44 -22.07 -10.26 -1.19
N GLY A 45 -21.63 -9.91 -2.41
CA GLY A 45 -22.23 -10.31 -3.67
C GLY A 45 -23.32 -9.36 -4.21
N GLU A 46 -23.90 -8.50 -3.37
CA GLU A 46 -24.89 -7.49 -3.77
C GLU A 46 -24.32 -6.06 -3.70
N VAL A 47 -23.48 -5.81 -2.70
CA VAL A 47 -22.85 -4.52 -2.43
C VAL A 47 -21.34 -4.66 -2.53
N PHE A 48 -20.71 -3.77 -3.32
CA PHE A 48 -19.26 -3.66 -3.41
C PHE A 48 -18.82 -2.25 -3.00
N GLU A 49 -18.14 -2.13 -1.86
CA GLU A 49 -17.75 -0.83 -1.31
C GLU A 49 -16.30 -0.81 -0.82
N VAL A 50 -15.55 0.21 -1.22
CA VAL A 50 -14.21 0.49 -0.69
C VAL A 50 -14.36 1.35 0.56
N GLU A 51 -14.12 0.78 1.72
CA GLU A 51 -14.33 1.48 2.99
C GLU A 51 -13.10 2.33 3.38
N ARG A 52 -11.90 1.79 3.16
CA ARG A 52 -10.65 2.42 3.59
C ARG A 52 -9.49 2.04 2.68
N VAL A 53 -8.59 2.99 2.44
CA VAL A 53 -7.30 2.77 1.77
C VAL A 53 -6.18 3.28 2.66
N THR A 54 -5.22 2.42 2.98
CA THR A 54 -4.07 2.77 3.82
C THR A 54 -2.79 2.36 3.13
N ASP A 55 -1.82 3.26 3.06
CA ASP A 55 -0.44 2.92 2.69
C ASP A 55 0.20 2.09 3.80
N VAL A 56 0.65 0.88 3.46
CA VAL A 56 1.13 -0.09 4.43
C VAL A 56 2.64 -0.28 4.38
N ASN A 57 3.29 -0.02 3.25
CA ASN A 57 4.73 -0.15 3.14
C ASN A 57 5.31 0.59 1.93
N VAL A 58 6.63 0.75 1.91
CA VAL A 58 7.40 1.38 0.83
C VAL A 58 8.64 0.54 0.56
N PHE A 59 8.99 0.35 -0.70
CA PHE A 59 10.14 -0.45 -1.16
C PHE A 59 10.94 0.29 -2.23
N ALA A 60 12.24 0.01 -2.30
CA ALA A 60 13.11 0.61 -3.32
C ALA A 60 12.84 0.04 -4.72
N THR A 61 12.38 -1.21 -4.80
CA THR A 61 12.15 -1.92 -6.06
C THR A 61 10.73 -2.48 -6.19
N GLU A 62 10.25 -2.59 -7.44
CA GLU A 62 8.94 -3.17 -7.75
C GLU A 62 8.85 -4.62 -7.28
N GLY A 63 9.87 -5.43 -7.58
CA GLY A 63 9.88 -6.85 -7.23
C GLY A 63 9.83 -7.12 -5.73
N GLU A 64 10.37 -6.23 -4.88
CA GLU A 64 10.20 -6.33 -3.42
C GLU A 64 8.77 -6.02 -2.98
N ALA A 65 8.16 -4.99 -3.57
CA ALA A 65 6.76 -4.63 -3.32
C ALA A 65 5.81 -5.76 -3.76
N GLU A 66 5.99 -6.32 -4.95
CA GLU A 66 5.20 -7.45 -5.46
C GLU A 66 5.37 -8.70 -4.60
N LYS A 67 6.60 -9.04 -4.21
CA LYS A 67 6.85 -10.15 -3.26
C LYS A 67 6.16 -9.92 -1.92
N HIS A 68 6.08 -8.67 -1.45
CA HIS A 68 5.32 -8.34 -0.26
C HIS A 68 3.82 -8.58 -0.47
N VAL A 69 3.23 -8.05 -1.55
CA VAL A 69 1.82 -8.27 -1.90
C VAL A 69 1.48 -9.76 -2.03
N ALA A 70 2.31 -10.53 -2.74
CA ALA A 70 2.10 -11.96 -2.93
C ALA A 70 2.10 -12.76 -1.61
N ARG A 71 2.81 -12.30 -0.58
CA ARG A 71 2.74 -12.89 0.77
C ARG A 71 1.44 -12.54 1.48
N MET A 72 0.95 -11.31 1.32
CA MET A 72 -0.28 -10.85 1.96
C MET A 72 -1.55 -11.45 1.35
N CYS A 73 -1.56 -11.72 0.04
CA CYS A 73 -2.71 -12.30 -0.64
C CYS A 73 -2.95 -13.79 -0.30
N ARG A 74 -1.99 -14.49 0.33
CA ARG A 74 -2.12 -15.92 0.66
C ARG A 74 -3.05 -16.21 1.84
N SER A 75 -3.51 -15.17 2.52
CA SER A 75 -4.42 -15.27 3.65
C SER A 75 -5.70 -14.52 3.33
N TYR A 76 -6.74 -15.19 2.83
CA TYR A 76 -8.09 -15.14 3.40
C TYR A 76 -9.09 -16.00 2.60
N VAL A 77 -9.92 -16.69 3.37
CA VAL A 77 -10.99 -17.63 3.01
C VAL A 77 -12.34 -16.91 3.19
N ASP A 78 -13.23 -17.02 2.21
CA ASP A 78 -14.70 -16.85 2.29
C ASP A 78 -15.26 -15.77 3.26
N SER A 79 -14.75 -14.54 3.18
CA SER A 79 -15.24 -13.40 3.97
C SER A 79 -15.85 -12.33 3.07
N VAL A 80 -16.94 -11.71 3.54
CA VAL A 80 -17.50 -10.49 2.94
C VAL A 80 -16.53 -9.30 3.04
N ILE A 81 -15.51 -9.39 3.89
CA ILE A 81 -14.43 -8.40 3.95
C ILE A 81 -13.24 -8.92 3.16
N LYS A 82 -12.93 -8.21 2.08
CA LYS A 82 -11.80 -8.48 1.20
C LYS A 82 -10.71 -7.43 1.40
N TYR A 83 -9.47 -7.85 1.22
CA TYR A 83 -8.33 -6.94 1.20
C TYR A 83 -7.68 -6.98 -0.18
N VAL A 84 -7.62 -5.82 -0.82
CA VAL A 84 -6.95 -5.65 -2.11
C VAL A 84 -5.67 -4.85 -1.88
N TYR A 85 -4.57 -5.29 -2.49
CA TYR A 85 -3.30 -4.60 -2.40
C TYR A 85 -2.93 -4.04 -3.76
N THR A 86 -2.43 -2.81 -3.78
CA THR A 86 -1.93 -2.15 -4.98
C THR A 86 -0.51 -1.65 -4.75
N VAL A 87 0.29 -1.68 -5.81
CA VAL A 87 1.64 -1.12 -5.84
C VAL A 87 1.62 0.09 -6.75
N ARG A 88 2.20 1.21 -6.31
CA ARG A 88 2.39 2.39 -7.15
C ARG A 88 3.81 2.93 -7.04
N TYR A 89 4.35 3.37 -8.17
CA TYR A 89 5.60 4.13 -8.18
C TYR A 89 5.35 5.57 -7.71
N HIS A 90 6.28 6.11 -6.93
CA HIS A 90 6.24 7.47 -6.42
C HIS A 90 7.64 8.08 -6.41
N HIS A 91 7.75 9.31 -6.88
CA HIS A 91 8.99 10.09 -6.81
C HIS A 91 8.94 10.98 -5.58
N VAL A 92 9.87 10.78 -4.66
CA VAL A 92 9.95 11.56 -3.41
C VAL A 92 10.40 12.98 -3.73
N LYS A 93 9.73 13.97 -3.14
CA LYS A 93 10.13 15.38 -3.22
C LYS A 93 10.99 15.72 -2.01
N PHE A 94 12.11 16.38 -2.28
CA PHE A 94 13.07 16.86 -1.29
C PHE A 94 12.84 18.33 -0.98
#